data_AF-A0A2R7QVP6-F1
#
_entry.id   AF-A0A2R7QVP6-F1
#
_cell.length_a   1.000
_cell.length_b   1.000
_cell.length_c   1.000
_cell.angle_alpha   90.00
_cell.angle_beta   90.00
_cell.angle_gamma   90.00
#
_symmetry.space_group_name_H-M   'P 1'
#
loop_
_entity.id
_entity.type
_entity.pdbx_description
1 polymer ?
#
loop_
_entity_poly.entity_id
_entity_poly.type
_entity_poly.pdbx_seq_one_letter_code
_entity_poly.pdbx_strand_id
1 'polypeptide(L)'
;MDSPEISQAVAALRFRVDGGRRTLLGITGAPGSGKSTFASWLQQQFGPGQAVVVPMDGFHLGNAIIDGTPLRQRKGAMDTFDVGG
;
A
#
# COMPACT_ATOMS: atom_id res chain seq x y z
N MET A 1 -13.67 -9.17 -9.80
CA MET A 1 -13.51 -9.00 -8.35
C MET A 1 -14.85 -8.45 -7.87
N ASP A 2 -15.88 -9.29 -7.96
CA ASP A 2 -17.26 -8.82 -8.19
C ASP A 2 -18.08 -8.97 -6.91
N SER A 3 -17.62 -8.30 -5.86
CA SER A 3 -18.35 -8.19 -4.60
C SER A 3 -19.10 -6.84 -4.57
N PRO A 4 -20.39 -6.83 -4.16
CA PRO A 4 -21.15 -5.60 -3.95
C PRO A 4 -20.46 -4.63 -2.97
N GLU A 5 -19.83 -5.16 -1.92
CA GLU A 5 -19.12 -4.39 -0.91
C GLU A 5 -17.90 -3.69 -1.51
N ILE A 6 -17.14 -4.38 -2.37
CA ILE A 6 -16.01 -3.80 -3.09
C ILE A 6 -16.48 -2.67 -4.01
N SER A 7 -17.56 -2.92 -4.77
CA SER A 7 -18.14 -1.92 -5.68
C SER A 7 -18.58 -0.65 -4.93
N GLN A 8 -19.24 -0.83 -3.79
CA GLN A 8 -19.68 0.29 -2.95
C GLN A 8 -18.49 1.06 -2.36
N ALA A 9 -17.45 0.35 -1.90
CA ALA A 9 -16.24 0.99 -1.38
C ALA A 9 -15.52 1.82 -2.45
N VAL A 10 -15.42 1.31 -3.69
CA VAL A 10 -14.83 2.04 -4.82
C VAL A 10 -15.63 3.30 -5.15
N ALA A 11 -16.97 3.22 -5.17
CA ALA A 11 -17.83 4.39 -5.39
C ALA A 11 -17.64 5.45 -4.30
N ALA A 12 -17.60 5.04 -3.03
CA ALA A 12 -17.34 5.96 -1.91
C ALA A 12 -15.95 6.59 -1.99
N LEU A 13 -14.94 5.84 -2.42
CA LEU A 13 -13.60 6.36 -2.64
C LEU A 13 -13.57 7.41 -3.77
N ARG A 14 -14.24 7.15 -4.90
CA ARG A 14 -14.36 8.12 -6.01
C ARG A 14 -14.94 9.44 -5.54
N PHE A 15 -16.02 9.40 -4.77
CA PHE A 15 -16.65 10.61 -4.23
C PHE A 15 -15.71 11.40 -3.32
N ARG A 16 -14.87 10.74 -2.52
CA ARG A 16 -13.91 11.39 -1.62
C ARG A 16 -12.75 12.07 -2.37
N VAL A 17 -12.29 11.48 -3.47
CA VAL A 17 -11.12 12.01 -4.22
C VAL A 17 -11.47 13.16 -5.17
N ASP A 18 -12.76 13.38 -5.45
CA ASP A 18 -13.24 14.41 -6.39
C ASP A 18 -12.99 15.85 -5.92
N GLY A 19 -12.66 16.06 -4.64
CA GLY A 19 -12.40 17.39 -4.07
C GLY A 19 -11.06 18.04 -4.45
N GLY A 20 -10.37 17.57 -5.50
CA GLY A 20 -9.12 18.14 -6.03
C GLY A 20 -7.90 18.04 -5.10
N ARG A 21 -8.02 17.36 -3.96
CA ARG A 21 -6.94 17.16 -2.98
C ARG A 21 -6.32 15.78 -3.14
N ARG A 22 -5.00 15.71 -2.95
CA ARG A 22 -4.28 14.43 -2.93
C ARG A 22 -4.78 13.59 -1.76
N THR A 23 -5.23 12.37 -2.06
CA THR A 23 -5.67 11.39 -1.06
C THR A 23 -4.65 10.27 -0.94
N LEU A 24 -4.33 9.88 0.29
CA LEU A 24 -3.53 8.69 0.57
C LEU A 24 -4.44 7.58 1.10
N LEU A 25 -4.36 6.40 0.49
CA LEU A 25 -5.10 5.21 0.90
C LEU A 25 -4.10 4.12 1.31
N GLY A 26 -4.11 3.74 2.58
CA GLY A 26 -3.36 2.59 3.08
C GLY A 26 -4.11 1.28 2.81
N ILE A 27 -3.41 0.29 2.25
CA ILE A 27 -3.94 -1.07 2.04
C ILE A 27 -3.12 -2.02 2.91
N THR A 28 -3.77 -2.60 3.92
CA THR A 28 -3.12 -3.47 4.92
C THR A 28 -3.70 -4.88 4.89
N GLY A 29 -3.01 -5.83 5.52
CA GLY A 29 -3.38 -7.25 5.53
C GLY A 29 -2.18 -8.18 5.66
N ALA A 30 -2.41 -9.41 6.12
CA ALA A 30 -1.38 -10.41 6.39
C ALA A 30 -0.48 -10.71 5.17
N PRO A 31 0.79 -11.11 5.34
CA PRO A 31 1.64 -11.55 4.23
C PRO A 31 0.91 -12.57 3.33
N GLY A 32 1.05 -12.44 2.01
CA GLY A 32 0.35 -13.32 1.05
C GLY A 32 -1.15 -13.05 0.85
N SER A 33 -1.78 -12.10 1.56
CA SER A 33 -3.23 -11.81 1.44
C SER A 33 -3.68 -11.17 0.12
N GLY A 34 -2.79 -11.00 -0.86
CA GLY A 34 -3.14 -10.40 -2.16
C GLY A 34 -3.24 -8.86 -2.21
N LYS A 35 -2.72 -8.13 -1.20
CA LYS A 35 -2.75 -6.64 -1.16
C LYS A 35 -2.22 -5.99 -2.43
N SER A 36 -1.09 -6.46 -2.95
CA SER A 36 -0.48 -5.90 -4.16
C SER A 36 -1.37 -6.13 -5.38
N THR A 37 -2.00 -7.31 -5.47
CA THR A 37 -2.98 -7.62 -6.51
C THR A 37 -4.20 -6.72 -6.41
N PHE A 38 -4.73 -6.52 -5.20
CA PHE A 38 -5.85 -5.62 -4.94
C PHE A 38 -5.51 -4.16 -5.25
N ALA A 39 -4.33 -3.68 -4.84
CA ALA A 39 -3.88 -2.31 -5.10
C ALA A 39 -3.76 -2.03 -6.60
N SER A 40 -3.16 -2.96 -7.36
CA SER A 40 -3.07 -2.86 -8.83
C SER A 40 -4.45 -2.87 -9.49
N TRP A 41 -5.35 -3.74 -9.05
CA TRP A 41 -6.73 -3.76 -9.55
C TRP A 41 -7.49 -2.47 -9.23
N LEU A 42 -7.34 -1.94 -8.02
CA LEU A 42 -7.99 -0.71 -7.57
C LEU A 42 -7.48 0.50 -8.36
N GLN A 43 -6.17 0.57 -8.63
CA GLN A 43 -5.59 1.62 -9.48
C GLN A 43 -6.26 1.67 -10.86
N GLN A 44 -6.50 0.52 -11.47
CA GLN A 44 -7.15 0.41 -12.79
C GLN A 44 -8.61 0.89 -12.80
N GLN A 45 -9.23 1.04 -11.63
CA GLN A 45 -10.56 1.64 -11.55
C GLN A 45 -10.51 3.15 -11.79
N PHE A 46 -9.36 3.82 -11.64
CA PHE A 46 -9.22 5.25 -11.87
C PHE A 46 -8.68 5.54 -13.28
N GLY A 47 -8.97 6.73 -13.79
CA GLY A 47 -8.49 7.16 -15.10
C GLY A 47 -6.96 7.29 -15.13
N PRO A 48 -6.35 7.35 -16.34
CA PRO A 48 -4.91 7.51 -16.50
C PRO A 48 -4.36 8.68 -15.68
N GLY A 49 -3.30 8.45 -14.92
CA GLY A 49 -2.64 9.47 -14.10
C GLY A 49 -3.37 9.90 -12.83
N GLN A 50 -4.56 9.36 -12.53
CA GLN A 50 -5.32 9.74 -11.33
C GLN A 50 -4.91 8.97 -10.06
N ALA A 51 -4.33 7.77 -10.21
CA ALA A 51 -3.91 6.94 -9.10
C ALA A 51 -2.52 6.31 -9.34
N VAL A 52 -1.73 6.21 -8.28
CA VAL A 52 -0.41 5.57 -8.26
C VAL A 52 -0.32 4.62 -7.07
N VAL A 53 0.23 3.44 -7.29
CA VAL A 53 0.53 2.48 -6.23
C VAL A 53 1.96 2.72 -5.74
N VAL A 54 2.12 2.97 -4.45
CA VAL A 54 3.42 3.14 -3.80
C VAL A 54 3.63 1.97 -2.83
N PRO A 55 4.54 1.02 -3.14
CA PRO A 55 4.80 -0.10 -2.24
C PRO A 55 5.54 0.38 -0.98
N MET A 56 5.07 -0.04 0.20
CA MET A 56 5.73 0.26 1.47
C MET A 56 7.09 -0.47 1.60
N ASP A 57 7.28 -1.56 0.85
CA ASP A 57 8.48 -2.39 0.96
C ASP A 57 9.77 -1.64 0.61
N GLY A 58 9.69 -0.58 -0.20
CA GLY A 58 10.82 0.29 -0.54
C GLY A 58 11.34 1.13 0.63
N PHE A 59 10.60 1.20 1.74
CA PHE A 59 10.99 1.95 2.95
C PHE A 59 11.57 1.04 4.03
N HIS A 60 11.87 -0.23 3.76
CA HIS A 60 12.63 -1.03 4.71
C HIS A 60 14.07 -0.53 4.79
N LEU A 61 14.66 -0.62 5.98
CA LEU A 61 16.11 -0.54 6.13
C LEU A 61 16.79 -1.53 5.18
N GLY A 62 17.84 -1.06 4.51
CA GLY A 62 18.61 -1.89 3.60
C GLY A 62 19.14 -3.14 4.29
N ASN A 63 19.21 -4.27 3.56
CA ASN A 63 19.68 -5.54 4.15
C ASN A 63 21.05 -5.36 4.84
N ALA A 64 21.97 -4.63 4.20
CA ALA A 64 23.28 -4.32 4.75
C ALA A 64 23.26 -3.57 6.10
N ILE A 65 22.19 -2.81 6.39
CA ILE A 65 22.04 -2.08 7.66
C ILE A 65 21.63 -3.04 8.79
N ILE A 66 20.78 -4.02 8.48
CA ILE A 66 20.22 -4.94 9.48
C ILE A 66 20.98 -6.26 9.58
N ASP A 67 21.86 -6.59 8.64
CA ASP A 67 22.66 -7.81 8.64
C ASP A 67 23.55 -7.88 9.90
N GLY A 68 23.60 -9.06 10.53
CA GLY A 68 24.30 -9.26 11.80
C GLY A 68 23.59 -8.71 13.05
N THR A 69 22.43 -8.06 12.89
CA THR A 69 21.62 -7.56 14.02
C THR A 69 20.39 -8.44 14.27
N PRO A 70 19.77 -8.35 15.47
CA PRO A 70 18.49 -9.02 15.73
C PRO A 70 17.35 -8.59 14.80
N LEU A 71 17.45 -7.41 14.18
CA LEU A 71 16.44 -6.90 13.25
C LEU A 71 16.35 -7.73 11.96
N ARG A 72 17.43 -8.44 11.58
CA ARG A 72 17.46 -9.25 10.36
C ARG A 72 16.37 -10.33 10.31
N GLN A 73 16.06 -10.91 11.47
CA GLN A 73 15.04 -11.96 11.63
C GLN A 73 13.62 -11.40 11.75
N ARG A 74 13.50 -10.07 11.85
CA ARG A 74 12.24 -9.35 12.09
C ARG A 74 11.89 -8.39 10.94
N LYS A 75 12.49 -8.60 9.76
CA LYS A 75 12.21 -7.76 8.58
C LYS A 75 10.69 -7.70 8.32
N GLY A 76 10.16 -6.48 8.26
CA GLY A 76 8.71 -6.22 8.20
C GLY A 76 8.10 -5.75 9.53
N ALA A 77 8.84 -5.79 10.64
CA ALA A 77 8.43 -5.14 11.88
C ALA A 77 8.63 -3.62 11.82
N MET A 78 7.90 -2.88 12.67
CA MET A 78 7.90 -1.40 12.65
C MET A 78 9.30 -0.77 12.76
N ASP A 79 10.17 -1.37 13.57
CA ASP A 79 11.56 -0.97 13.80
C ASP A 79 12.52 -1.34 12.65
N THR A 80 12.02 -1.93 11.56
CA THR A 80 12.79 -2.26 10.35
C THR A 80 12.47 -1.36 9.16
N PHE A 81 11.67 -0.32 9.36
CA PHE A 81 11.38 0.71 8.37
C PHE A 81 12.20 1.97 8.62
N ASP A 82 12.63 2.60 7.54
CA ASP A 82 13.26 3.91 7.55
C ASP A 82 12.19 5.00 7.57
N VAL A 83 12.04 5.64 8.73
CA VAL A 83 11.10 6.75 8.93
C VAL A 83 11.71 8.09 8.48
N GLY A 84 13.05 8.17 8.42
CA GLY A 84 13.77 9.38 8.04
C GLY A 84 13.91 9.54 6.53
N GLY A 85 13.97 8.42 5.81
CA GLY A 85 14.17 8.37 4.36
C GLY A 85 15.62 8.33 3.94
#